data_AF-A0A971ZMN4-F1
#
_entry.id   AF-A0A971ZMN4-F1
#
_cell.length_a   1.000
_cell.length_b   1.000
_cell.length_c   1.000
_cell.angle_alpha   90.00
_cell.angle_beta   90.00
_cell.angle_gamma   90.00
#
_symmetry.space_group_name_H-M   'P 1'
#
loop_
_entity.id
_entity.type
_entity.pdbx_description
1 polymer ?
#
loop_
_entity_poly.entity_id
_entity_poly.type
_entity_poly.pdbx_seq_one_letter_code
_entity_poly.pdbx_strand_id
1 'polypeptide(L)'
;DANMEIETKFARFAHVVRGGSPTMRDRVTAAKMGVAAVDLLLDGKTDMFMCERHGRIVGTDIMVATYADRKYKATFDPKMAEKFDPSEGDKFSPEVRAEVDGLVAERIAEIDTMLELSENISNYKIVE
;
A
#
# COMPACT_ATOMS: atom_id res chain seq x y z
N ASP A 1 22.94 -30.37 0.60
CA ASP A 1 24.22 -30.08 1.26
C ASP A 1 24.05 -29.94 2.76
N ALA A 2 24.73 -30.80 3.50
CA ALA A 2 24.57 -31.00 4.94
C ALA A 2 25.35 -30.00 5.82
N ASN A 3 25.62 -28.78 5.32
CA ASN A 3 26.50 -27.78 5.98
C ASN A 3 25.90 -26.35 6.02
N MET A 4 24.57 -26.18 6.09
CA MET A 4 24.00 -24.87 6.44
C MET A 4 23.63 -24.87 7.93
N GLU A 5 24.52 -24.35 8.77
CA GLU A 5 24.32 -24.12 10.21
C GLU A 5 23.33 -22.95 10.47
N ILE A 6 22.14 -23.00 9.89
CA ILE A 6 21.13 -21.95 10.04
C ILE A 6 20.20 -22.30 11.20
N GLU A 7 20.35 -21.60 12.33
CA GLU A 7 19.42 -21.67 13.47
C GLU A 7 18.26 -20.67 13.26
N THR A 8 17.01 -21.14 13.31
CA THR A 8 15.81 -20.29 13.20
C THR A 8 15.10 -20.17 14.56
N LYS A 9 14.69 -18.96 14.92
CA LYS A 9 13.91 -18.69 16.15
C LYS A 9 12.62 -17.97 15.83
N PHE A 10 11.55 -18.41 16.47
CA PHE A 10 10.23 -17.82 16.31
C PHE A 10 10.01 -16.70 17.32
N ALA A 11 9.57 -15.53 16.84
CA ALA A 11 9.18 -14.40 17.68
C ALA A 11 7.80 -13.88 17.29
N ARG A 12 6.93 -13.65 18.28
CA ARG A 12 5.65 -12.94 18.11
C ARG A 12 5.69 -11.64 18.90
N PHE A 13 5.65 -10.53 18.18
CA PHE A 13 5.74 -9.19 18.77
C PHE A 13 4.45 -8.75 19.50
N ALA A 14 3.33 -9.46 19.33
CA ALA A 14 2.06 -9.16 19.99
C ALA A 14 1.68 -7.67 19.82
N HIS A 15 1.35 -6.96 20.91
CA HIS A 15 0.85 -5.58 20.86
C HIS A 15 1.91 -4.51 20.63
N VAL A 16 3.20 -4.83 20.77
CA VAL A 16 4.27 -3.83 20.62
C VAL A 16 4.33 -3.24 19.20
N VAL A 17 3.79 -3.96 18.21
CA VAL A 17 3.70 -3.51 16.80
C VAL A 17 2.79 -2.29 16.61
N ARG A 18 1.90 -2.00 17.56
CA ARG A 18 1.10 -0.76 17.55
C ARG A 18 1.94 0.47 17.88
N GLY A 19 3.15 0.27 18.42
CA GLY A 19 4.00 1.31 18.95
C GLY A 19 3.57 1.78 20.33
N GLY A 20 4.30 2.77 20.84
CA GLY A 20 3.99 3.51 22.06
C GLY A 20 3.66 4.96 21.71
N SER A 21 4.60 5.86 21.97
CA SER A 21 4.47 7.24 21.53
C SER A 21 4.72 7.38 20.01
N PRO A 22 3.91 8.16 19.29
CA PRO A 22 4.09 8.38 17.85
C PRO A 22 5.42 9.08 17.58
N THR A 23 6.07 8.67 16.50
CA THR A 23 7.34 9.24 16.04
C THR A 23 7.17 10.67 15.53
N MET A 24 8.28 11.38 15.29
CA MET A 24 8.22 12.71 14.66
C MET A 24 7.53 12.64 13.29
N ARG A 25 7.81 11.60 12.49
CA ARG A 25 7.21 11.42 11.17
C ARG A 25 5.70 11.30 11.29
N ASP A 26 5.20 10.44 12.19
CA ASP A 26 3.76 10.24 12.40
C ASP A 26 3.07 11.56 12.75
N ARG A 27 3.68 12.34 13.65
CA ARG A 27 3.14 13.64 14.07
C ARG A 27 3.09 14.66 12.92
N VAL A 28 4.17 14.77 12.16
CA VAL A 28 4.27 15.72 11.04
C VAL A 28 3.30 15.33 9.92
N THR A 29 3.24 14.05 9.56
CA THR A 29 2.32 13.56 8.53
C THR A 29 0.86 13.74 8.97
N ALA A 30 0.52 13.41 10.22
CA ALA A 30 -0.83 13.63 10.74
C ALA A 30 -1.25 15.10 10.70
N ALA A 31 -0.36 16.02 11.08
CA ALA A 31 -0.63 17.46 11.00
C ALA A 31 -0.86 17.92 9.55
N LYS A 32 -0.01 17.48 8.61
CA LYS A 32 -0.16 17.80 7.18
C LYS A 32 -1.46 17.26 6.60
N MET A 33 -1.82 16.01 6.92
CA MET A 33 -3.08 15.41 6.49
C MET A 33 -4.29 16.15 7.07
N GLY A 34 -4.22 16.58 8.33
CA GLY A 34 -5.27 17.38 8.96
C GLY A 34 -5.48 18.73 8.29
N VAL A 35 -4.41 19.46 7.99
CA VAL A 35 -4.49 20.74 7.25
C VAL A 35 -5.12 20.53 5.88
N ALA A 36 -4.61 19.58 5.10
CA ALA A 36 -5.14 19.30 3.76
C ALA A 36 -6.62 18.86 3.78
N ALA A 37 -7.05 18.13 4.81
CA ALA A 37 -8.45 17.76 4.96
C ALA A 37 -9.34 18.98 5.23
N VAL A 38 -8.89 19.92 6.08
CA VAL A 38 -9.62 21.16 6.34
C VAL A 38 -9.71 22.03 5.08
N ASP A 39 -8.62 22.14 4.33
CA ASP A 39 -8.62 22.88 3.06
C ASP A 39 -9.66 22.33 2.08
N LEU A 40 -9.75 21.00 1.94
CA LEU A 40 -10.76 20.35 1.08
C LEU A 40 -12.20 20.58 1.58
N LEU A 41 -12.40 20.60 2.90
CA LEU A 41 -13.71 20.92 3.48
C LEU A 41 -14.11 22.38 3.22
N LEU A 42 -13.16 23.32 3.28
CA LEU A 42 -13.40 24.73 2.95
C LEU A 42 -13.72 24.92 1.46
N ASP A 43 -13.12 24.12 0.59
CA ASP A 43 -13.47 24.03 -0.84
C ASP A 43 -14.84 23.39 -1.11
N GLY A 44 -15.56 22.94 -0.06
CA GLY A 44 -16.87 22.31 -0.16
C GLY A 44 -16.84 20.86 -0.64
N LYS A 45 -15.68 20.21 -0.65
CA LYS A 45 -15.55 18.79 -1.02
C LYS A 45 -15.84 17.91 0.19
N THR A 46 -16.76 16.96 0.02
CA THR A 46 -17.10 15.93 1.01
C THR A 46 -16.65 14.56 0.54
N ASP A 47 -16.68 13.57 1.43
CA ASP A 47 -16.39 12.16 1.09
C ASP A 47 -14.97 11.90 0.53
N MET A 48 -14.03 12.73 0.98
CA MET A 48 -12.62 12.65 0.58
C MET A 48 -11.81 11.76 1.52
N PHE A 49 -11.03 10.86 0.94
CA PHE A 49 -10.00 10.05 1.59
C PHE A 49 -8.62 10.68 1.42
N MET A 50 -7.91 10.91 2.53
CA MET A 50 -6.56 11.47 2.51
C MET A 50 -5.51 10.36 2.39
N CYS A 51 -4.60 10.52 1.44
CA CYS A 51 -3.52 9.57 1.15
C CYS A 51 -2.19 10.29 0.92
N GLU A 52 -1.09 9.55 1.03
CA GLU A 52 0.24 10.01 0.65
C GLU A 52 0.69 9.30 -0.62
N ARG A 53 1.04 10.05 -1.68
CA ARG A 53 1.57 9.52 -2.95
C ARG A 53 2.87 10.25 -3.29
N HIS A 54 3.96 9.50 -3.43
CA HIS A 54 5.31 10.04 -3.68
C HIS A 54 5.70 11.18 -2.72
N GLY A 55 5.43 11.03 -1.43
CA GLY A 55 5.74 12.04 -0.41
C GLY A 55 4.81 13.26 -0.39
N ARG A 56 3.74 13.27 -1.19
CA ARG A 56 2.74 14.35 -1.24
C ARG A 56 1.41 13.87 -0.68
N ILE A 57 0.80 14.72 0.15
CA ILE A 57 -0.55 14.49 0.66
C ILE A 57 -1.56 14.84 -0.43
N VAL A 58 -2.45 13.91 -0.75
CA VAL A 58 -3.46 14.03 -1.79
C VAL A 58 -4.81 13.56 -1.26
N GLY A 59 -5.88 14.26 -1.62
CA GLY A 59 -7.25 13.83 -1.38
C GLY A 59 -7.81 13.11 -2.59
N THR A 60 -8.42 11.95 -2.39
CA THR A 60 -9.16 11.21 -3.43
C THR A 60 -10.58 10.92 -2.95
N ASP A 61 -11.49 10.58 -3.85
CA ASP A 61 -12.83 10.14 -3.48
C ASP A 61 -12.77 8.80 -2.74
N ILE A 62 -13.54 8.66 -1.65
CA ILE A 62 -13.53 7.45 -0.81
C ILE A 62 -13.95 6.19 -1.58
N MET A 63 -14.84 6.30 -2.55
CA MET A 63 -15.29 5.18 -3.37
C MET A 63 -14.18 4.71 -4.30
N VAL A 64 -13.42 5.65 -4.86
CA VAL A 64 -12.25 5.36 -5.69
C VAL A 64 -11.15 4.67 -4.87
N ALA A 65 -10.85 5.19 -3.69
CA ALA A 65 -9.87 4.58 -2.77
C ALA A 65 -10.25 3.14 -2.40
N THR A 66 -11.54 2.92 -2.09
CA THR A 66 -12.05 1.60 -1.73
C THR A 66 -12.00 0.62 -2.89
N TYR A 67 -12.31 1.08 -4.10
CA TYR A 67 -12.19 0.26 -5.32
C TYR A 67 -10.73 -0.13 -5.61
N ALA A 68 -9.80 0.83 -5.49
CA ALA A 68 -8.37 0.59 -5.66
C ALA A 68 -7.82 -0.45 -4.66
N ASP A 69 -8.18 -0.33 -3.38
CA ASP A 69 -7.77 -1.30 -2.34
C ASP A 69 -8.27 -2.71 -2.63
N ARG A 70 -9.53 -2.87 -3.05
CA ARG A 70 -10.08 -4.17 -3.42
C ARG A 70 -9.40 -4.76 -4.65
N LYS A 71 -9.19 -3.95 -5.69
CA LYS A 71 -8.49 -4.39 -6.91
C LYS A 71 -7.06 -4.85 -6.60
N TYR A 72 -6.32 -4.08 -5.80
CA TYR A 72 -4.99 -4.45 -5.36
C TYR A 72 -4.98 -5.78 -4.58
N LYS A 73 -5.88 -5.95 -3.60
CA LYS A 73 -5.96 -7.19 -2.82
C LYS A 73 -6.34 -8.41 -3.64
N ALA A 74 -7.23 -8.23 -4.62
CA ALA A 74 -7.63 -9.29 -5.55
C ALA A 74 -6.45 -9.80 -6.40
N THR A 75 -5.40 -9.00 -6.62
CA THR A 75 -4.19 -9.43 -7.32
C THR A 75 -3.41 -10.50 -6.55
N PHE A 76 -3.39 -10.43 -5.21
CA PHE A 76 -2.52 -11.29 -4.38
C PHE A 76 -3.28 -12.37 -3.61
N ASP A 77 -4.53 -12.12 -3.22
CA ASP A 77 -5.34 -13.08 -2.46
C ASP A 77 -6.43 -13.72 -3.35
N PRO A 78 -6.33 -15.04 -3.63
CA PRO A 78 -7.33 -15.76 -4.42
C PRO A 78 -8.76 -15.64 -3.87
N LYS A 79 -8.93 -15.52 -2.54
CA LYS A 79 -10.25 -15.38 -1.90
C LYS A 79 -10.86 -14.01 -2.13
N MET A 80 -10.03 -12.99 -2.34
CA MET A 80 -10.50 -11.65 -2.66
C MET A 80 -10.79 -11.52 -4.15
N ALA A 81 -10.06 -12.23 -5.01
CA ALA A 81 -10.34 -12.29 -6.44
C ALA A 81 -11.74 -12.84 -6.74
N GLU A 82 -12.18 -13.88 -6.03
CA GLU A 82 -13.53 -14.46 -6.20
C GLU A 82 -14.66 -13.50 -5.80
N LYS A 83 -14.40 -12.60 -4.85
CA LYS A 83 -15.38 -11.62 -4.35
C LYS A 83 -15.32 -10.29 -5.08
N PHE A 84 -14.29 -10.09 -5.89
CA PHE A 84 -14.11 -8.84 -6.61
C PHE A 84 -15.02 -8.84 -7.83
N ASP A 85 -15.98 -7.91 -7.85
CA ASP A 85 -16.84 -7.68 -9.01
C ASP A 85 -16.24 -6.54 -9.86
N PRO A 86 -15.73 -6.83 -11.07
CA PRO A 86 -15.17 -5.80 -11.95
C PRO A 86 -16.18 -4.74 -12.38
N SER A 87 -17.49 -5.05 -12.35
CA SER A 87 -18.56 -4.11 -12.74
C SER A 87 -18.71 -2.94 -11.77
N GLU A 88 -18.17 -3.04 -10.54
CA GLU A 88 -18.10 -1.90 -9.63
C GLU A 88 -17.28 -0.74 -10.21
N GLY A 89 -16.32 -1.04 -11.09
CA GLY A 89 -15.51 -0.06 -11.78
C GLY A 89 -16.27 0.75 -12.83
N ASP A 90 -17.41 0.26 -13.33
CA ASP A 90 -18.20 0.93 -14.37
C ASP A 90 -18.90 2.21 -13.86
N LYS A 91 -18.93 2.40 -12.54
CA LYS A 91 -19.44 3.61 -11.88
C LYS A 91 -18.48 4.80 -12.01
N PHE A 92 -17.23 4.56 -12.41
CA PHE A 92 -16.20 5.60 -12.51
C PHE A 92 -15.90 5.97 -13.96
N SER A 93 -15.46 7.22 -14.16
CA SER A 93 -14.94 7.67 -15.46
C SER A 93 -13.80 6.76 -15.94
N PRO A 94 -13.65 6.53 -17.26
CA PRO A 94 -12.52 5.79 -17.82
C PRO A 94 -11.15 6.30 -17.35
N GLU A 95 -11.02 7.61 -17.10
CA GLU A 95 -9.79 8.23 -16.61
C GLU A 95 -9.42 7.74 -15.21
N VAL A 96 -10.39 7.69 -14.29
CA VAL A 96 -10.20 7.24 -12.91
C VAL A 96 -9.88 5.75 -12.87
N ARG A 97 -10.49 4.95 -13.76
CA ARG A 97 -10.16 3.54 -13.91
C ARG A 97 -8.71 3.37 -14.37
N ALA A 98 -8.29 4.12 -15.39
CA ALA A 98 -6.91 4.07 -15.88
C ALA A 98 -5.90 4.50 -14.80
N GLU A 99 -6.25 5.48 -13.96
CA GLU A 99 -5.43 5.89 -12.83
C GLU A 99 -5.28 4.77 -11.78
N VAL A 100 -6.38 4.14 -11.38
CA VAL A 100 -6.35 3.02 -10.42
C VAL A 100 -5.56 1.84 -10.99
N ASP A 101 -5.71 1.56 -12.27
CA ASP A 101 -4.98 0.50 -12.95
C ASP A 101 -3.48 0.78 -12.99
N GLY A 102 -3.11 2.03 -13.25
CA GLY A 102 -1.73 2.49 -13.17
C GLY A 102 -1.14 2.36 -11.77
N LEU A 103 -1.90 2.72 -10.73
CA LEU A 103 -1.49 2.58 -9.33
C LEU A 103 -1.24 1.13 -8.93
N VAL A 104 -2.13 0.22 -9.34
CA VAL A 104 -1.98 -1.20 -9.04
C VAL A 104 -0.77 -1.78 -9.79
N ALA A 105 -0.60 -1.42 -11.07
CA ALA A 105 0.54 -1.88 -11.88
C ALA A 105 1.89 -1.38 -11.33
N GLU A 106 1.98 -0.11 -10.95
CA GLU A 106 3.17 0.47 -10.32
C GLU A 106 3.53 -0.31 -9.05
N ARG A 107 2.54 -0.58 -8.20
CA ARG A 107 2.79 -1.28 -6.95
C ARG A 107 3.21 -2.74 -7.13
N ILE A 108 2.67 -3.42 -8.14
CA ILE A 108 3.10 -4.77 -8.52
C ILE A 108 4.57 -4.75 -8.97
N ALA A 109 4.95 -3.82 -9.84
CA ALA A 109 6.32 -3.70 -10.34
C ALA A 109 7.34 -3.42 -9.21
N GLU A 110 6.97 -2.59 -8.22
CA GLU A 110 7.80 -2.37 -7.03
C GLU A 110 7.98 -3.66 -6.21
N ILE A 111 6.92 -4.46 -6.06
CA ILE A 111 6.97 -5.74 -5.35
C ILE A 111 7.85 -6.74 -6.09
N ASP A 112 7.71 -6.84 -7.41
CA ASP A 112 8.54 -7.71 -8.25
C ASP A 112 10.02 -7.33 -8.12
N THR A 113 10.33 -6.03 -8.15
CA THR A 113 11.71 -5.53 -7.94
C THR A 113 12.24 -5.93 -6.55
N MET A 114 11.41 -5.86 -5.51
CA MET A 114 11.80 -6.29 -4.16
C MET A 114 12.02 -7.80 -4.07
N LEU A 115 11.21 -8.60 -4.78
CA LEU A 115 11.35 -10.05 -4.84
C LEU A 115 12.65 -10.43 -5.56
N GLU A 116 12.95 -9.82 -6.71
CA GLU A 116 14.21 -10.01 -7.43
C GLU A 116 15.41 -9.65 -6.56
N LEU A 117 15.36 -8.53 -5.83
CA LEU A 117 16.41 -8.15 -4.90
C LEU A 117 16.59 -9.19 -3.79
N SER A 118 15.49 -9.70 -3.24
CA SER A 118 15.51 -10.73 -2.21
C SER A 118 16.15 -12.03 -2.72
N GLU A 119 15.81 -12.46 -3.94
CA GLU A 119 16.40 -13.64 -4.58
C GLU A 119 17.89 -13.44 -4.84
N ASN A 120 18.31 -12.26 -5.30
CA ASN A 120 19.72 -11.93 -5.50
C ASN A 120 20.52 -11.97 -4.20
N ILE A 121 19.98 -11.44 -3.10
CA ILE A 121 20.60 -11.52 -1.77
C ILE A 121 20.70 -12.98 -1.31
N SER A 122 19.63 -13.76 -1.48
CA SER A 122 19.62 -15.18 -1.09
C SER A 122 20.59 -16.03 -1.92
N ASN A 123 20.83 -15.66 -3.18
CA ASN A 123 21.72 -16.36 -4.09
C ASN A 123 23.16 -15.84 -4.06
N TYR A 124 23.49 -14.92 -3.15
CA TYR A 124 24.84 -14.42 -2.98
C TYR A 124 25.77 -15.52 -2.44
N LYS A 125 26.43 -16.24 -3.36
CA LYS A 125 27.56 -17.10 -3.00
C LYS A 125 28.75 -16.21 -2.64
N ILE A 126 29.31 -16.42 -1.46
CA ILE A 126 30.59 -15.83 -1.07
C ILE A 126 31.61 -16.27 -2.12
N VAL A 127 32.12 -15.32 -2.91
CA VAL A 127 33.26 -15.55 -3.79
C VAL A 127 34.48 -15.64 -2.88
N GLU A 128 35.07 -16.83 -2.77
CA GLU A 128 36.39 -17.05 -2.13
C GLU A 128 37.51 -16.32 -2.87
#